data_AF-A0A968QG26-F1
#
_entry.id   AF-A0A968QG26-F1
#
_cell.length_a   1.000
_cell.length_b   1.000
_cell.length_c   1.000
_cell.angle_alpha   90.00
_cell.angle_beta   90.00
_cell.angle_gamma   90.00
#
_symmetry.space_group_name_H-M   'P 1'
#
loop_
_entity.id
_entity.type
_entity.pdbx_description
1 polymer ?
#
loop_
_entity_poly.entity_id
_entity_poly.type
_entity_poly.pdbx_seq_one_letter_code
_entity_poly.pdbx_strand_id
1 'polypeptide(L)'
;MLVPQVTILNDIPAHLAVVNVPQAQEPWIVLSDQPPSLQSFARYGRRFGGIEPHFKDYKSAAFRLLDTHLRDAQALTCLVMLLDCASLLALVFGLITVQWGQRGLIDWHAQRGLSFLQLGLRAVRRWFHRGEALPQLIPLAAKSPPTAYASKRKHEERKHEELDCRIEFSRVVTLAT
;
A
#
# COMPACT_ATOMS: atom_id res chain seq x y z
N MET A 1 -4.89 -23.29 -10.15
CA MET A 1 -5.84 -24.29 -9.58
C MET A 1 -7.11 -23.56 -9.21
N LEU A 2 -8.23 -23.85 -9.87
CA LEU A 2 -9.54 -23.31 -9.50
C LEU A 2 -10.35 -24.47 -8.89
N VAL A 3 -10.68 -24.38 -7.62
CA VAL A 3 -11.58 -25.35 -6.97
C VAL A 3 -12.94 -24.67 -6.86
N PRO A 4 -13.91 -25.04 -7.71
CA PRO A 4 -15.28 -24.60 -7.50
C PRO A 4 -15.84 -25.26 -6.23
N GLN A 5 -16.66 -24.52 -5.48
CA GLN A 5 -17.40 -25.05 -4.31
C GLN A 5 -16.51 -25.58 -3.18
N VAL A 6 -15.63 -24.72 -2.66
CA VAL A 6 -14.97 -24.95 -1.38
C VAL A 6 -15.91 -24.50 -0.27
N THR A 7 -16.19 -25.37 0.69
CA THR A 7 -16.90 -25.02 1.92
C THR A 7 -15.89 -24.49 2.94
N ILE A 8 -16.11 -23.25 3.38
CA ILE A 8 -15.34 -22.63 4.46
C ILE A 8 -16.21 -22.68 5.70
N LEU A 9 -15.63 -23.10 6.84
CA LEU A 9 -16.38 -23.22 8.11
C LEU A 9 -17.66 -24.05 7.94
N ASN A 10 -17.56 -25.13 7.15
CA ASN A 10 -18.58 -26.14 6.84
C ASN A 10 -19.82 -25.70 6.04
N ASP A 11 -20.19 -24.41 6.00
CA ASP A 11 -21.47 -23.99 5.41
C ASP A 11 -21.40 -22.81 4.42
N ILE A 12 -20.24 -22.17 4.25
CA ILE A 12 -20.12 -20.99 3.37
C ILE A 12 -19.59 -21.42 2.00
N PRO A 13 -20.39 -21.31 0.91
CA PRO A 13 -19.92 -21.64 -0.43
C PRO A 13 -18.93 -20.58 -0.93
N ALA A 14 -17.79 -21.04 -1.44
CA ALA A 14 -16.77 -20.17 -2.00
C ALA A 14 -16.04 -20.81 -3.18
N HIS A 15 -15.21 -20.00 -3.82
CA HIS A 15 -14.31 -20.39 -4.90
C HIS A 15 -12.87 -20.13 -4.48
N LEU A 16 -12.02 -21.14 -4.62
CA LEU A 16 -10.58 -21.04 -4.38
C LEU A 16 -9.83 -20.98 -5.70
N ALA A 17 -8.92 -20.02 -5.83
CA ALA A 17 -8.19 -19.74 -7.05
C ALA A 17 -6.71 -19.55 -6.76
N VAL A 18 -5.86 -20.32 -7.46
CA VAL A 18 -4.41 -20.23 -7.37
C VAL A 18 -3.85 -19.78 -8.71
N VAL A 19 -3.07 -18.71 -8.71
CA VAL A 19 -2.37 -18.16 -9.88
C VAL A 19 -0.89 -18.00 -9.57
N ASN A 20 -0.04 -18.26 -10.56
CA ASN A 20 1.37 -17.91 -10.47
C ASN A 20 1.57 -16.55 -11.13
N VAL A 21 2.01 -15.55 -10.36
CA VAL A 21 2.29 -14.21 -10.88
C VAL A 21 3.79 -14.08 -11.01
N PRO A 22 4.35 -13.79 -12.20
CA PRO A 22 5.81 -13.75 -12.39
C PRO A 22 6.55 -12.82 -11.42
N GLN A 23 5.88 -11.77 -10.94
CA GLN A 23 6.42 -10.76 -10.03
C GLN A 23 6.27 -11.13 -8.54
N ALA A 24 5.53 -12.20 -8.22
CA ALA A 24 5.33 -12.67 -6.87
C ALA A 24 6.32 -13.79 -6.53
N GLN A 25 6.91 -13.74 -5.33
CA GLN A 25 7.79 -14.80 -4.85
C GLN A 25 7.04 -16.12 -4.63
N GLU A 26 5.74 -16.03 -4.33
CA GLU A 26 4.87 -17.16 -4.06
C GLU A 26 3.59 -17.05 -4.90
N PRO A 27 2.97 -18.19 -5.27
CA PRO A 27 1.71 -18.18 -5.99
C PRO A 27 0.62 -17.50 -5.14
N TRP A 28 -0.21 -16.69 -5.78
CA TRP A 28 -1.34 -16.08 -5.10
C TRP A 28 -2.47 -17.09 -4.96
N ILE A 29 -2.95 -17.24 -3.73
CA ILE A 29 -4.10 -18.06 -3.37
C ILE A 29 -5.23 -17.12 -2.93
N VAL A 30 -6.29 -17.06 -3.71
CA VAL A 30 -7.43 -16.17 -3.50
C VAL A 30 -8.68 -17.00 -3.28
N LEU A 31 -9.39 -16.70 -2.20
CA LEU A 31 -10.67 -17.30 -1.84
C LEU A 31 -11.74 -16.22 -1.95
N SER A 32 -12.81 -16.47 -2.70
CA SER A 32 -13.88 -15.49 -2.97
C SER A 32 -15.24 -16.17 -3.06
N ASP A 33 -16.27 -15.44 -2.64
CA ASP A 33 -17.68 -15.71 -2.91
C ASP A 33 -18.07 -15.59 -4.40
N GLN A 34 -17.20 -15.03 -5.24
CA GLN A 34 -17.42 -14.84 -6.66
C GLN A 34 -16.58 -15.83 -7.49
N PRO A 35 -17.08 -16.27 -8.67
CA PRO A 35 -16.30 -17.08 -9.59
C PRO A 35 -14.98 -16.38 -9.97
N PRO A 36 -13.84 -17.08 -9.88
CA PRO A 36 -12.54 -16.47 -10.06
C PRO A 36 -12.26 -16.18 -11.54
N SER A 37 -11.75 -14.98 -11.80
CA SER A 37 -11.34 -14.51 -13.11
C SER A 37 -9.97 -13.83 -13.03
N LEU A 38 -9.36 -13.52 -14.18
CA LEU A 38 -8.16 -12.67 -14.20
C LEU A 38 -8.41 -11.32 -13.50
N GLN A 39 -9.62 -10.79 -13.59
CA GLN A 39 -10.02 -9.57 -12.89
C GLN A 39 -10.00 -9.73 -11.37
N SER A 40 -10.34 -10.91 -10.84
CA SER A 40 -10.26 -11.21 -9.41
C SER A 40 -8.83 -11.06 -8.90
N PHE A 41 -7.85 -11.55 -9.65
CA PHE A 41 -6.42 -11.41 -9.32
C PHE A 41 -5.90 -9.99 -9.55
N ALA A 42 -6.33 -9.30 -10.59
CA ALA A 42 -6.01 -7.88 -10.79
C ALA A 42 -6.51 -7.04 -9.60
N ARG A 43 -7.72 -7.31 -9.10
CA ARG A 43 -8.30 -6.67 -7.92
C ARG A 43 -7.51 -7.02 -6.65
N TYR A 44 -7.18 -8.30 -6.45
CA TYR A 44 -6.34 -8.72 -5.33
C TYR A 44 -4.96 -8.04 -5.34
N GLY A 45 -4.33 -7.93 -6.52
CA GLY A 45 -3.05 -7.28 -6.72
C GLY A 45 -3.02 -5.81 -6.31
N ARG A 46 -4.16 -5.10 -6.33
CA ARG A 46 -4.26 -3.71 -5.85
C ARG A 46 -3.93 -3.57 -4.37
N ARG A 47 -3.96 -4.65 -3.59
CA ARG A 47 -3.57 -4.66 -2.17
C ARG A 47 -2.13 -4.18 -1.98
N PHE A 48 -1.20 -4.66 -2.80
CA PHE A 48 0.23 -4.39 -2.69
C PHE A 48 0.61 -2.94 -3.04
N GLY A 49 -0.19 -2.26 -3.86
CA GLY A 49 -0.04 -0.84 -4.19
C GLY A 49 -0.91 0.11 -3.37
N GLY A 50 -1.80 -0.44 -2.52
CA GLY A 50 -2.79 0.32 -1.74
C GLY A 50 -2.58 0.16 -0.25
N ILE A 51 -3.28 -0.80 0.37
CA ILE A 51 -3.34 -0.96 1.82
C ILE A 51 -2.07 -1.58 2.42
N GLU A 52 -1.29 -2.35 1.66
CA GLU A 52 -0.10 -3.01 2.20
C GLU A 52 1.03 -2.04 2.62
N PRO A 53 1.33 -0.98 1.85
CA PRO A 53 2.13 0.15 2.34
C PRO A 53 1.62 0.75 3.66
N HIS A 54 0.30 0.90 3.81
CA HIS A 54 -0.30 1.43 5.05
C HIS A 54 -0.04 0.51 6.26
N PHE A 55 -0.16 -0.80 6.09
CA PHE A 55 0.20 -1.76 7.13
C PHE A 55 1.69 -1.71 7.49
N LYS A 56 2.56 -1.48 6.52
CA LYS A 56 4.00 -1.29 6.76
C LYS A 56 4.27 -0.02 7.57
N ASP A 57 3.52 1.06 7.30
CA ASP A 57 3.63 2.32 8.03
C ASP A 57 3.26 2.17 9.51
N TYR A 58 2.20 1.42 9.84
CA TYR A 58 1.92 1.10 11.25
C TYR A 58 3.03 0.26 11.89
N LYS A 59 3.51 -0.78 11.22
CA LYS A 59 4.41 -1.77 11.83
C LYS A 59 5.82 -1.26 12.06
N SER A 60 6.44 -0.64 11.05
CA SER A 60 7.89 -0.36 11.11
C SER A 60 8.32 0.89 10.35
N ALA A 61 7.60 1.29 9.31
CA ALA A 61 8.05 2.39 8.48
C ALA A 61 7.76 3.78 9.11
N ALA A 62 6.65 3.95 9.83
CA ALA A 62 6.27 5.25 10.39
C ALA A 62 6.04 5.23 11.91
N PHE A 63 5.15 4.37 12.41
CA PHE A 63 4.61 4.51 13.78
C PHE A 63 5.07 3.46 14.77
N ARG A 64 5.62 2.33 14.29
CA ARG A 64 6.14 1.25 15.14
C ARG A 64 5.11 0.76 16.17
N LEU A 65 3.85 0.63 15.76
CA LEU A 65 2.70 0.30 16.61
C LEU A 65 2.94 -0.93 17.50
N LEU A 66 3.63 -1.94 16.97
CA LEU A 66 3.90 -3.19 17.70
C LEU A 66 4.82 -2.98 18.91
N ASP A 67 5.66 -1.94 18.91
CA ASP A 67 6.57 -1.62 20.00
C ASP A 67 5.85 -1.03 21.22
N THR A 68 4.57 -0.66 21.07
CA THR A 68 3.74 -0.18 22.19
C THR A 68 3.32 -1.30 23.14
N HIS A 69 3.38 -2.56 22.68
CA HIS A 69 2.92 -3.75 23.40
C HIS A 69 1.47 -3.67 23.95
N LEU A 70 0.65 -2.76 23.42
CA LEU A 70 -0.75 -2.62 23.82
C LEU A 70 -1.53 -3.89 23.46
N ARG A 71 -2.27 -4.42 24.44
CA ARG A 71 -3.15 -5.59 24.29
C ARG A 71 -4.62 -5.28 24.53
N ASP A 72 -4.92 -4.11 25.09
CA ASP A 72 -6.29 -3.66 25.29
C ASP A 72 -6.91 -3.24 23.95
N ALA A 73 -8.06 -3.83 23.63
CA ALA A 73 -8.71 -3.63 22.34
C ALA A 73 -9.16 -2.17 22.14
N GLN A 74 -9.72 -1.56 23.19
CA GLN A 74 -10.23 -0.19 23.13
C GLN A 74 -9.08 0.81 22.94
N ALA A 75 -7.99 0.64 23.69
CA ALA A 75 -6.78 1.45 23.57
C ALA A 75 -6.16 1.33 22.17
N LEU A 76 -6.11 0.11 21.62
CA LEU A 76 -5.65 -0.12 20.25
C LEU A 76 -6.54 0.59 19.22
N THR A 77 -7.86 0.51 19.35
CA THR A 77 -8.80 1.21 18.48
C THR A 77 -8.56 2.72 18.49
N CYS A 78 -8.46 3.32 19.69
CA CYS A 78 -8.20 4.75 19.83
C CYS A 78 -6.83 5.15 19.26
N LEU A 79 -5.79 4.35 19.52
CA LEU A 79 -4.45 4.62 19.00
C LEU A 79 -4.42 4.54 17.47
N VAL A 80 -4.98 3.50 16.87
CA VAL A 80 -5.02 3.35 15.41
C VAL A 80 -5.78 4.50 14.76
N MET A 81 -6.92 4.91 15.32
CA MET A 81 -7.67 6.08 14.84
C MET A 81 -6.82 7.36 14.88
N LEU A 82 -6.07 7.58 15.98
CA LEU A 82 -5.17 8.72 16.08
C LEU A 82 -4.03 8.66 15.05
N LEU A 83 -3.45 7.48 14.84
CA LEU A 83 -2.40 7.25 13.85
C LEU A 83 -2.92 7.47 12.41
N ASP A 84 -4.18 7.15 12.12
CA ASP A 84 -4.81 7.44 10.83
C ASP A 84 -4.96 8.93 10.58
N CYS A 85 -5.44 9.66 11.58
CA CYS A 85 -5.50 11.13 11.51
C CYS A 85 -4.11 11.73 11.32
N ALA A 86 -3.11 11.25 12.07
CA ALA A 86 -1.72 11.69 11.93
C ALA A 86 -1.15 11.35 10.54
N SER A 87 -1.50 10.20 9.98
CA SER A 87 -1.09 9.78 8.64
C SER A 87 -1.66 10.70 7.56
N LEU A 88 -2.94 11.06 7.68
CA LEU A 88 -3.58 11.99 6.76
C LEU A 88 -2.92 13.37 6.79
N LEU A 89 -2.66 13.90 8.00
CA LEU A 89 -1.98 15.18 8.18
C LEU A 89 -0.56 15.14 7.59
N ALA A 90 0.22 14.10 7.91
CA ALA A 90 1.55 13.92 7.36
C ALA A 90 1.51 13.79 5.82
N LEU A 91 0.53 13.09 5.25
CA LEU A 91 0.37 13.03 3.80
C LEU A 91 0.17 14.43 3.19
N VAL A 92 -0.70 15.25 3.78
CA VAL A 92 -0.91 16.65 3.36
C VAL A 92 0.38 17.47 3.48
N PHE A 93 1.10 17.37 4.59
CA PHE A 93 2.39 18.06 4.75
C PHE A 93 3.45 17.60 3.76
N GLY A 94 3.47 16.31 3.42
CA GLY A 94 4.32 15.78 2.36
C GLY A 94 3.99 16.38 1.00
N LEU A 95 2.71 16.58 0.69
CA LEU A 95 2.27 17.24 -0.54
C LEU A 95 2.71 18.72 -0.56
N ILE A 96 2.48 19.45 0.54
CA ILE A 96 2.91 20.85 0.69
C ILE A 96 4.42 20.98 0.47
N THR A 97 5.20 20.10 1.09
CA THR A 97 6.67 20.07 0.96
C THR A 97 7.10 19.92 -0.49
N VAL A 98 6.41 19.08 -1.27
CA VAL A 98 6.70 18.90 -2.69
C VAL A 98 6.26 20.11 -3.51
N GLN A 99 5.06 20.66 -3.25
CA GLN A 99 4.53 21.83 -3.96
C GLN A 99 5.40 23.07 -3.76
N TRP A 100 5.99 23.24 -2.57
CA TRP A 100 6.89 24.34 -2.27
C TRP A 100 8.33 24.13 -2.77
N GLY A 101 8.61 23.04 -3.48
CA GLY A 101 9.97 22.73 -3.94
C GLY A 101 10.95 22.37 -2.83
N GLN A 102 10.48 22.17 -1.59
CA GLN A 102 11.32 21.89 -0.42
C GLN A 102 11.72 20.42 -0.30
N ARG A 103 11.25 19.55 -1.21
CA ARG A 103 11.57 18.12 -1.23
C ARG A 103 13.07 17.86 -1.13
N GLY A 104 13.90 18.60 -1.88
CA GLY A 104 15.36 18.41 -1.91
C GLY A 104 16.04 18.61 -0.56
N LEU A 105 15.39 19.29 0.39
CA LEU A 105 15.89 19.47 1.75
C LEU A 105 15.71 18.23 2.64
N ILE A 106 14.89 17.26 2.21
CA ILE A 106 14.47 16.09 2.99
C ILE A 106 14.79 14.79 2.25
N ASP A 107 14.60 14.78 0.94
CA ASP A 107 14.79 13.65 0.03
C ASP A 107 15.83 14.03 -1.02
N TRP A 108 17.04 13.52 -0.82
CA TRP A 108 18.20 13.78 -1.67
C TRP A 108 18.03 13.25 -3.10
N HIS A 109 17.18 12.24 -3.30
CA HIS A 109 17.07 11.59 -4.60
C HIS A 109 16.57 12.57 -5.68
N ALA A 110 17.13 12.48 -6.89
CA ALA A 110 16.71 13.30 -8.02
C ALA A 110 15.22 13.11 -8.35
N GLN A 111 14.68 11.92 -8.06
CA GLN A 111 13.26 11.61 -8.09
C GLN A 111 12.76 11.32 -6.68
N ARG A 112 11.43 11.34 -6.45
CA ARG A 112 10.88 11.15 -5.12
C ARG A 112 11.08 9.70 -4.67
N GLY A 113 12.06 9.46 -3.80
CA GLY A 113 12.37 8.15 -3.24
C GLY A 113 11.48 7.81 -2.04
N LEU A 114 11.03 8.83 -1.29
CA LEU A 114 10.19 8.68 -0.11
C LEU A 114 8.69 8.71 -0.45
N SER A 115 7.86 8.05 0.37
CA SER A 115 6.41 8.23 0.32
C SER A 115 6.02 9.63 0.81
N PHE A 116 4.81 10.09 0.47
CA PHE A 116 4.30 11.37 0.98
C PHE A 116 4.19 11.38 2.50
N LEU A 117 3.79 10.26 3.11
CA LEU A 117 3.78 10.10 4.57
C LEU A 117 5.18 10.37 5.15
N GLN A 118 6.21 9.72 4.62
CA GLN A 118 7.59 9.87 5.08
C GLN A 118 8.11 11.30 4.88
N LEU A 119 7.78 11.93 3.75
CA LEU A 119 8.12 13.34 3.51
C LEU A 119 7.47 14.25 4.55
N GLY A 120 6.18 14.05 4.81
CA GLY A 120 5.44 14.83 5.80
C GLY A 120 5.97 14.71 7.21
N LEU A 121 6.19 13.48 7.69
CA LEU A 121 6.74 13.24 9.03
C LEU A 121 8.12 13.91 9.20
N ARG A 122 8.98 13.83 8.17
CA ARG A 122 10.30 14.46 8.20
C ARG A 122 10.22 15.99 8.08
N ALA A 123 9.30 16.51 7.29
CA ALA A 123 9.05 17.95 7.16
C ALA A 123 8.56 18.54 8.49
N VAL A 124 7.58 17.90 9.13
CA VAL A 124 7.08 18.29 10.46
C VAL A 124 8.21 18.29 11.49
N ARG A 125 9.04 17.25 11.52
CA ARG A 125 10.20 17.19 12.42
C ARG A 125 11.19 18.33 12.17
N ARG A 126 11.45 18.65 10.89
CA ARG A 126 12.32 19.76 10.49
C ARG A 126 11.75 21.11 10.92
N TRP A 127 10.46 21.35 10.70
CA TRP A 127 9.80 22.59 11.09
C TRP A 127 9.87 22.79 12.60
N PHE A 128 9.53 21.77 13.40
CA PHE A 128 9.65 21.85 14.85
C PHE A 128 11.08 22.07 15.32
N HIS A 129 12.07 21.38 14.75
CA HIS A 129 13.47 21.60 15.10
C HIS A 129 13.94 23.04 14.81
N ARG A 130 13.34 23.71 13.81
CA ARG A 130 13.68 25.09 13.44
C ARG A 130 12.80 26.15 14.12
N GLY A 131 11.81 25.74 14.90
CA GLY A 131 10.79 26.66 15.44
C GLY A 131 9.92 27.29 14.35
N GLU A 132 9.83 26.68 13.17
CA GLU A 132 8.95 27.13 12.08
C GLU A 132 7.51 26.70 12.38
N ALA A 133 6.55 27.57 12.07
CA ALA A 133 5.13 27.24 12.21
C ALA A 133 4.71 26.16 11.21
N LEU A 134 3.74 25.33 11.59
CA LEU A 134 3.15 24.38 10.66
C LEU A 134 2.38 25.13 9.57
N PRO A 135 2.47 24.70 8.31
CA PRO A 135 1.75 25.32 7.22
C PRO A 135 0.24 25.07 7.36
N GLN A 136 -0.57 25.94 6.79
CA GLN A 136 -2.00 25.68 6.68
C GLN A 136 -2.25 24.46 5.80
N LEU A 137 -3.21 23.63 6.20
CA LEU A 137 -3.59 22.44 5.46
C LEU A 137 -4.21 22.84 4.12
N ILE A 138 -3.82 22.11 3.07
CA ILE A 138 -4.38 22.28 1.73
C ILE A 138 -5.34 21.14 1.42
N PRO A 139 -6.36 21.37 0.57
CA PRO A 139 -7.20 20.30 0.06
C PRO A 139 -6.37 19.27 -0.71
N LEU A 140 -6.73 17.99 -0.59
CA LEU A 140 -6.14 16.93 -1.41
C LEU A 140 -6.60 17.11 -2.87
N ALA A 141 -5.65 16.99 -3.80
CA ALA A 141 -5.95 17.06 -5.22
C ALA A 141 -6.79 15.84 -5.64
N ALA A 142 -7.75 16.05 -6.55
CA ALA A 142 -8.57 14.98 -7.12
C ALA A 142 -7.74 13.95 -7.91
N LYS A 143 -6.58 14.37 -8.45
CA LYS A 143 -5.64 13.49 -9.14
C LYS A 143 -4.55 13.04 -8.20
N SER A 144 -4.32 11.73 -8.16
CA SER A 144 -3.21 11.18 -7.39
C SER A 144 -1.87 11.67 -7.97
N PRO A 145 -0.95 12.15 -7.13
CA PRO A 145 0.40 12.49 -7.55
C PRO A 145 1.14 11.24 -8.07
N PRO A 146 2.20 11.42 -8.89
CA PRO A 146 2.97 10.29 -9.41
C PRO A 146 3.54 9.45 -8.26
N THR A 147 3.63 8.14 -8.47
CA THR A 147 4.18 7.18 -7.50
C THR A 147 5.66 7.47 -7.20
N ALA A 148 6.11 7.11 -5.99
CA ALA A 148 7.50 7.30 -5.60
C ALA A 148 8.37 6.25 -6.31
N TYR A 149 9.56 6.64 -6.75
CA TYR A 149 10.55 5.73 -7.32
C TYR A 149 11.96 6.24 -7.04
N ALA A 150 12.86 5.30 -6.72
CA ALA A 150 14.23 5.62 -6.30
C ALA A 150 15.15 6.02 -7.46
N SER A 151 14.88 5.54 -8.68
CA SER A 151 15.64 5.89 -9.89
C SER A 151 14.80 5.73 -11.15
N LYS A 152 15.11 6.49 -12.20
CA LYS A 152 14.47 6.35 -13.52
C LYS A 152 14.56 4.93 -14.06
N ARG A 153 15.74 4.31 -13.94
CA ARG A 153 15.96 2.92 -14.39
C ARG A 153 15.00 1.94 -13.74
N LYS A 154 14.85 1.99 -12.40
CA LYS A 154 13.90 1.13 -11.68
C LYS A 154 12.44 1.43 -12.04
N HIS A 155 12.12 2.69 -12.34
CA HIS A 155 10.78 3.06 -12.77
C HIS A 155 10.46 2.52 -14.17
N GLU A 156 11.42 2.59 -15.10
CA GLU A 156 11.31 2.05 -16.45
C GLU A 156 11.27 0.53 -16.45
N GLU A 157 12.14 -0.14 -15.69
CA GLU A 157 12.11 -1.58 -15.43
C GLU A 157 10.72 -2.01 -14.94
N ARG A 158 10.21 -1.38 -13.88
CA ARG A 158 8.87 -1.66 -13.35
C ARG A 158 7.76 -1.43 -14.38
N LYS A 159 7.86 -0.36 -15.17
CA LYS A 159 6.85 -0.04 -16.20
C LYS A 159 6.87 -1.08 -17.32
N HIS A 160 8.06 -1.53 -17.73
CA HIS A 160 8.23 -2.59 -18.71
C HIS A 160 7.70 -3.92 -18.17
N GLU A 161 8.03 -4.26 -16.93
CA GLU A 161 7.49 -5.42 -16.23
C GLU A 161 5.96 -5.37 -16.12
N GLU A 162 5.37 -4.22 -15.78
CA GLU A 162 3.90 -4.04 -15.72
C GLU A 162 3.23 -4.21 -17.10
N LEU A 163 3.90 -3.82 -18.19
CA LEU A 163 3.43 -4.04 -19.56
C LEU A 163 3.56 -5.51 -19.98
N ASP A 164 4.61 -6.18 -19.53
CA ASP A 164 4.90 -7.59 -19.82
C ASP A 164 4.21 -8.56 -18.84
N CYS A 165 3.58 -8.04 -17.77
CA CYS A 165 2.79 -8.80 -16.81
C CYS A 165 1.61 -9.50 -17.49
N ARG A 166 1.85 -10.72 -17.98
CA ARG A 166 0.77 -11.64 -18.35
C ARG A 166 0.37 -12.43 -17.12
N ILE A 167 -0.80 -12.11 -16.55
CA ILE A 167 -1.43 -12.96 -15.55
C ILE A 167 -2.04 -14.13 -16.30
N GLU A 168 -1.37 -15.28 -16.26
CA GLU A 168 -1.83 -16.51 -16.88
C GLU A 168 -2.24 -17.51 -15.79
N PHE A 169 -3.35 -18.21 -16.01
CA PHE A 169 -3.72 -19.31 -15.12
C PHE A 169 -2.72 -20.44 -15.31
N SER A 170 -1.89 -20.70 -14.30
CA SER A 170 -0.89 -21.78 -14.35
C SER A 170 -1.52 -23.18 -14.55
N ARG A 171 -2.77 -23.37 -14.11
CA ARG A 171 -3.55 -24.59 -14.33
C ARG A 171 -5.03 -24.37 -14.01
N VAL A 172 -5.92 -24.67 -14.96
CA VAL A 172 -7.38 -24.73 -14.78
C VAL A 172 -7.78 -26.20 -14.82
N VAL A 173 -8.28 -26.76 -13.71
CA VAL A 173 -8.78 -28.13 -13.65
C VAL A 173 -10.22 -28.07 -13.17
N THR A 174 -11.15 -28.50 -14.02
CA THR A 174 -12.56 -28.63 -13.68
C THR A 174 -12.78 -30.06 -13.22
N LEU A 175 -13.01 -30.27 -11.92
CA LEU A 175 -13.47 -31.57 -11.42
C LEU A 175 -15.00 -31.51 -11.40
N ALA A 176 -15.63 -32.20 -12.35
CA ALA A 176 -17.04 -32.54 -12.26
C ALA A 176 -17.19 -33.77 -11.35
N THR A 177 -18.23 -33.75 -10.52
CA THR A 177 -18.66 -34.88 -9.68
C THR A 177 -18.92 -36.14 -10.48
#